data_AF-A0A4Q1C6J1-F1
#
_entry.id   AF-A0A4Q1C6J1-F1
#
_cell.length_a   1.000
_cell.length_b   1.000
_cell.length_c   1.000
_cell.angle_alpha   90.00
_cell.angle_beta   90.00
_cell.angle_gamma   90.00
#
_symmetry.space_group_name_H-M   'P 1'
#
loop_
_entity.id
_entity.type
_entity.pdbx_description
1 polymer ?
#
loop_
_entity_poly.entity_id
_entity_poly.type
_entity_poly.pdbx_seq_one_letter_code
_entity_poly.pdbx_strand_id
1 'polypeptide(L)'
;MNLPRVFVMILGLIVGTAALSVYFDRAKVGASLTTKAQFEQLRPGDRIVYVCRECDASRTVLLGSVAEALEYSREGATLSCPGCKDEMRVVLKQIPGNPDSPVEVHYVNKKGHECLTIAKALPET
;
A
#
# COMPACT_ATOMS: atom_id res chain seq x y z
N MET A 1 -32.69 54.23 -6.63
CA MET A 1 -33.23 53.42 -7.75
C MET A 1 -32.05 53.11 -8.68
N ASN A 2 -31.66 51.91 -9.06
CA ASN A 2 -31.93 50.52 -8.64
C ASN A 2 -30.76 49.70 -9.20
N LEU A 3 -30.20 48.81 -8.38
CA LEU A 3 -29.33 47.70 -8.80
C LEU A 3 -30.24 46.51 -9.16
N PRO A 4 -29.82 45.61 -10.05
CA PRO A 4 -29.72 44.21 -9.62
C PRO A 4 -28.39 43.59 -10.09
N ARG A 5 -27.56 43.08 -9.19
CA ARG A 5 -27.59 41.68 -8.71
C ARG A 5 -27.67 40.67 -9.86
N VAL A 6 -26.52 40.38 -10.47
CA VAL A 6 -26.28 39.08 -11.11
C VAL A 6 -25.14 38.41 -10.36
N PHE A 7 -25.57 37.58 -9.41
CA PHE A 7 -24.81 36.59 -8.69
C PHE A 7 -24.53 35.45 -9.69
N VAL A 8 -23.28 35.22 -10.09
CA VAL A 8 -22.89 33.95 -10.71
C VAL A 8 -21.81 33.35 -9.85
N MET A 9 -22.25 32.42 -8.99
CA MET A 9 -21.40 31.48 -8.30
C MET A 9 -20.63 30.65 -9.34
N ILE A 10 -19.31 30.76 -9.36
CA ILE A 10 -18.46 29.73 -9.97
C ILE A 10 -18.19 28.71 -8.88
N LEU A 11 -19.11 27.75 -8.76
CA LEU A 11 -18.88 26.48 -8.10
C LEU A 11 -18.24 25.56 -9.14
N GLY A 12 -16.96 25.21 -8.96
CA GLY A 12 -16.21 24.44 -9.95
C GLY A 12 -15.25 23.46 -9.30
N LEU A 13 -15.81 22.34 -8.80
CA LEU A 13 -15.19 21.02 -8.69
C LEU A 13 -13.70 20.98 -8.29
N ILE A 14 -13.42 20.97 -6.98
CA ILE A 14 -12.26 20.22 -6.49
C ILE A 14 -12.60 18.75 -6.72
N VAL A 15 -12.17 18.24 -7.88
CA VAL A 15 -12.16 16.80 -8.15
C VAL A 15 -11.28 16.20 -7.06
N GLY A 16 -11.91 15.53 -6.10
CA GLY A 16 -11.27 14.68 -5.12
C GLY A 16 -10.59 13.53 -5.82
N THR A 17 -9.41 13.79 -6.37
CA THR A 17 -8.45 12.75 -6.67
C THR A 17 -7.99 12.25 -5.31
N ALA A 18 -8.24 10.96 -5.03
CA ALA A 18 -7.56 10.25 -3.97
C ALA A 18 -6.07 10.24 -4.33
N ALA A 19 -5.39 11.35 -4.08
CA ALA A 19 -3.97 11.49 -4.28
C ALA A 19 -3.30 10.68 -3.18
N LEU A 20 -2.96 9.43 -3.51
CA LEU A 20 -1.93 8.70 -2.79
C LEU A 20 -0.69 9.60 -2.79
N SER A 21 -0.48 10.26 -1.65
CA SER A 21 0.64 11.16 -1.46
C SER A 21 1.87 10.26 -1.28
N VAL A 22 2.54 9.95 -2.38
CA VAL A 22 3.80 9.19 -2.36
C VAL A 22 4.88 10.15 -1.90
N TYR A 23 5.13 10.18 -0.59
CA TYR A 23 6.24 10.92 -0.03
C TYR A 23 7.54 10.17 -0.38
N PHE A 24 8.46 10.86 -1.06
CA PHE A 24 9.85 10.42 -1.20
C PHE A 24 10.59 10.67 0.12
N ASP A 25 10.11 10.04 1.18
CA ASP A 25 10.68 10.09 2.52
C ASP A 25 11.69 8.94 2.62
N ARG A 26 12.92 9.21 3.07
CA ARG A 26 13.95 8.17 3.32
C ARG A 26 13.64 7.40 4.60
N ALA A 27 12.39 6.99 4.77
CA ALA A 27 11.99 6.18 5.89
C ALA A 27 12.83 4.90 5.91
N LYS A 28 13.43 4.59 7.07
CA LYS A 28 14.20 3.37 7.23
C LYS A 28 13.24 2.17 7.16
N VAL A 29 13.65 1.14 6.43
CA VAL A 29 12.89 -0.11 6.30
C VAL A 29 12.95 -0.85 7.64
N GLY A 30 11.79 -1.06 8.26
CA GLY A 30 11.65 -1.83 9.49
C GLY A 30 11.38 -3.32 9.21
N ALA A 31 10.71 -3.98 10.16
CA ALA A 31 10.34 -5.38 10.02
C ALA A 31 9.36 -5.60 8.86
N SER A 32 9.59 -6.68 8.09
CA SER A 32 8.68 -7.15 7.05
C SER A 32 7.35 -7.59 7.66
N LEU A 33 6.27 -7.26 6.95
CA LEU A 33 4.93 -7.71 7.26
C LEU A 33 4.66 -8.96 6.43
N THR A 34 4.66 -10.12 7.07
CA THR A 34 4.57 -11.43 6.43
C THR A 34 3.31 -12.19 6.82
N THR A 35 2.53 -11.74 7.82
CA THR A 35 1.31 -12.44 8.25
C THR A 35 0.11 -11.50 8.29
N LYS A 36 -1.09 -12.04 8.04
CA LYS A 36 -2.35 -11.28 8.12
C LYS A 36 -2.51 -10.55 9.46
N ALA A 37 -2.15 -11.20 10.57
CA ALA A 37 -2.22 -10.62 11.91
C ALA A 37 -1.35 -9.34 12.05
N GLN A 38 -0.22 -9.26 11.36
CA GLN A 38 0.60 -8.04 11.35
C GLN A 38 -0.04 -6.91 10.53
N PHE A 39 -0.71 -7.22 9.42
CA PHE A 39 -1.47 -6.22 8.65
C PHE A 39 -2.69 -5.72 9.41
N GLU A 40 -3.38 -6.59 10.16
CA GLU A 40 -4.50 -6.22 11.04
C GLU A 40 -4.11 -5.26 12.17
N GLN A 41 -2.83 -5.22 12.55
CA GLN A 41 -2.30 -4.29 13.56
C GLN A 41 -2.02 -2.89 13.01
N LEU A 42 -2.04 -2.70 11.68
CA LEU A 42 -1.80 -1.41 11.07
C LEU A 42 -2.98 -0.46 11.26
N ARG A 43 -2.68 0.83 11.39
CA ARG A 43 -3.67 1.89 11.58
C ARG A 43 -3.61 2.92 10.45
N PRO A 44 -4.72 3.59 10.11
CA PRO A 44 -4.67 4.75 9.22
C PRO A 44 -3.63 5.76 9.71
N GLY A 45 -2.78 6.24 8.80
CA GLY A 45 -1.65 7.10 9.11
C GLY A 45 -0.34 6.37 9.41
N ASP A 46 -0.33 5.05 9.59
CA ASP A 46 0.92 4.28 9.61
C ASP A 46 1.63 4.41 8.25
N ARG A 47 2.96 4.48 8.28
CA ARG A 47 3.79 4.44 7.07
C ARG A 47 4.25 3.00 6.83
N ILE A 48 4.09 2.52 5.60
CA ILE A 48 4.64 1.24 5.12
C ILE A 48 5.62 1.49 3.99
N VAL A 49 6.55 0.57 3.79
CA VAL A 49 7.54 0.61 2.72
C VAL A 49 7.34 -0.58 1.79
N TYR A 50 7.15 -0.27 0.51
CA TYR A 50 7.21 -1.22 -0.59
C TYR A 50 8.66 -1.38 -0.99
N VAL A 51 9.18 -2.61 -0.99
CA VAL A 51 10.51 -2.96 -1.47
C VAL A 51 10.34 -3.90 -2.67
N CYS A 52 10.46 -3.35 -3.88
CA CYS A 52 10.28 -4.11 -5.12
C CYS A 52 11.63 -4.59 -5.65
N ARG A 53 11.77 -5.91 -5.85
CA ARG A 53 12.98 -6.53 -6.38
C ARG A 53 13.07 -6.46 -7.90
N GLU A 54 11.94 -6.26 -8.60
CA GLU A 54 11.94 -6.17 -10.06
C GLU A 54 12.47 -4.83 -10.59
N CYS A 55 12.16 -3.74 -9.89
CA CYS A 55 12.59 -2.40 -10.29
C CYS A 55 13.59 -1.74 -9.33
N ASP A 56 14.10 -2.52 -8.37
CA ASP A 56 15.06 -2.10 -7.35
C ASP A 56 14.66 -0.79 -6.64
N ALA A 57 13.35 -0.65 -6.37
CA ALA A 57 12.77 0.56 -5.82
C ALA A 57 12.19 0.32 -4.44
N SER A 58 12.49 1.25 -3.51
CA SER A 58 11.76 1.41 -2.26
C SER A 58 10.83 2.62 -2.32
N ARG A 59 9.59 2.46 -1.84
CA ARG A 59 8.59 3.53 -1.79
C ARG A 59 7.83 3.49 -0.48
N THR A 60 7.84 4.61 0.23
CA THR A 60 7.05 4.79 1.44
C THR A 60 5.65 5.24 1.07
N VAL A 61 4.65 4.62 1.67
CA VAL A 61 3.23 4.91 1.45
C VAL A 61 2.56 5.12 2.81
N LEU A 62 1.72 6.16 2.88
CA LEU A 62 0.87 6.39 4.04
C LEU A 62 -0.38 5.54 3.91
N LEU A 63 -0.68 4.74 4.92
CA LEU A 63 -1.87 3.90 4.93
C LEU A 63 -3.13 4.77 5.11
N GLY A 64 -4.05 4.73 4.16
CA GLY A 64 -5.27 5.55 4.19
C GLY A 64 -6.38 4.95 5.03
N SER A 65 -6.45 3.63 5.14
CA SER A 65 -7.50 2.94 5.90
C SER A 65 -7.08 1.56 6.39
N VAL A 66 -7.82 1.01 7.36
CA VAL A 66 -7.66 -0.38 7.79
C VAL A 66 -8.02 -1.34 6.65
N ALA A 67 -9.04 -1.03 5.84
CA ALA A 67 -9.43 -1.85 4.70
C ALA A 67 -8.28 -2.00 3.69
N GLU A 68 -7.58 -0.90 3.40
CA GLU A 68 -6.39 -0.91 2.53
C GLU A 68 -5.28 -1.81 3.09
N ALA A 69 -5.06 -1.83 4.41
CA ALA A 69 -4.06 -2.71 5.02
C ALA A 69 -4.41 -4.19 4.84
N LEU A 70 -5.69 -4.52 4.99
CA LEU A 70 -6.16 -5.90 4.85
C LEU A 70 -6.05 -6.39 3.41
N GLU A 71 -6.23 -5.51 2.42
CA GLU A 71 -6.03 -5.83 1.01
C GLU A 71 -4.61 -6.31 0.71
N TYR A 72 -3.60 -5.80 1.43
CA TYR A 72 -2.22 -6.27 1.27
C TYR A 72 -2.00 -7.71 1.72
N SER A 73 -2.93 -8.28 2.49
CA SER A 73 -2.85 -9.65 3.01
C SER A 73 -3.93 -10.58 2.47
N ARG A 74 -4.82 -10.09 1.61
CA ARG A 74 -5.96 -10.85 1.09
C ARG A 74 -5.52 -11.72 -0.07
N GLU A 75 -5.67 -13.04 0.07
CA GLU A 75 -5.33 -13.98 -1.00
C GLU A 75 -6.02 -13.63 -2.32
N GLY A 76 -5.25 -13.63 -3.40
CA GLY A 76 -5.75 -13.33 -4.74
C GLY A 76 -5.95 -11.85 -5.03
N ALA A 77 -5.75 -10.94 -4.07
CA ALA A 77 -5.77 -9.51 -4.33
C ALA A 77 -4.66 -9.14 -5.33
N THR A 78 -4.97 -8.17 -6.20
CA THR A 78 -4.02 -7.58 -7.14
C THR A 78 -3.65 -6.19 -6.65
N LEU A 79 -2.35 -5.93 -6.54
CA LEU A 79 -1.78 -4.66 -6.12
C LEU A 79 -0.89 -4.12 -7.24
N SER A 80 -0.72 -2.80 -7.33
CA SER A 80 0.24 -2.19 -8.26
C SER A 80 1.50 -1.74 -7.52
N CYS A 81 2.67 -2.08 -8.05
CA CYS A 81 3.94 -1.61 -7.51
C CYS A 81 4.05 -0.08 -7.67
N PRO A 82 4.25 0.70 -6.60
CA PRO A 82 4.37 2.16 -6.73
C PRO A 82 5.59 2.60 -7.54
N GLY A 83 6.61 1.73 -7.69
CA GLY A 83 7.81 1.93 -8.52
C GLY A 83 7.57 1.70 -10.01
N CYS A 84 7.50 0.45 -10.44
CA CYS A 84 7.34 0.08 -11.86
C CYS A 84 5.90 0.08 -12.38
N LYS A 85 4.89 0.24 -11.51
CA LYS A 85 3.45 0.15 -11.83
C LYS A 85 2.94 -1.22 -12.24
N ASP A 86 3.82 -2.22 -12.34
CA ASP A 86 3.41 -3.59 -12.62
C ASP A 86 2.48 -4.14 -11.53
N GLU A 87 1.58 -5.02 -11.97
CA GLU A 87 0.66 -5.73 -11.09
C GLU A 87 1.33 -6.92 -10.43
N MET A 88 1.09 -7.06 -9.13
CA MET A 88 1.48 -8.21 -8.33
C MET A 88 0.25 -8.83 -7.67
N ARG A 89 0.26 -10.15 -7.53
CA ARG A 89 -0.80 -10.92 -6.86
C ARG A 89 -0.35 -11.31 -5.46
N VAL A 90 -1.26 -11.18 -4.51
CA VAL A 90 -1.09 -11.71 -3.16
C VAL A 90 -1.34 -13.21 -3.17
N VAL A 91 -0.36 -13.98 -2.70
CA VAL A 91 -0.48 -15.44 -2.52
C VAL A 91 -0.16 -15.79 -1.08
N LEU A 92 -0.96 -16.70 -0.52
CA LEU A 92 -0.73 -17.23 0.82
C LEU A 92 0.05 -18.53 0.70
N LYS A 93 1.14 -18.66 1.46
CA LYS A 93 1.96 -19.87 1.48
C LYS A 93 2.20 -20.30 2.91
N GLN A 94 2.12 -21.60 3.13
CA GLN A 94 2.54 -22.22 4.37
C GLN A 94 3.90 -22.88 4.15
N ILE A 95 4.72 -22.96 5.20
CA ILE A 95 6.03 -23.61 5.09
C ILE A 95 5.81 -25.10 4.76
N PRO A 96 6.33 -25.59 3.62
CA PRO A 96 6.15 -26.99 3.24
C PRO A 96 6.71 -27.93 4.31
N GLY A 97 5.92 -28.93 4.70
CA GLY A 97 6.33 -29.91 5.71
C GLY A 97 6.17 -29.46 7.16
N ASN A 98 5.65 -28.26 7.43
CA ASN A 98 5.30 -27.81 8.77
C ASN A 98 3.82 -27.37 8.85
N PRO A 99 2.89 -28.26 9.25
CA PRO A 99 1.46 -27.95 9.33
C PRO A 99 1.13 -26.85 10.35
N ASP A 100 1.98 -26.66 11.37
CA ASP A 100 1.81 -25.68 12.44
C ASP A 100 2.47 -24.32 12.13
N SER A 101 3.13 -24.19 10.97
CA SER A 101 3.71 -22.92 10.57
C SER A 101 2.63 -21.89 10.24
N PRO A 102 2.86 -20.60 10.56
CA PRO A 102 1.93 -19.55 10.16
C PRO A 102 1.84 -19.48 8.64
N VAL A 103 0.65 -19.16 8.15
CA VAL A 103 0.46 -18.83 6.73
C VAL A 103 1.07 -17.45 6.46
N GLU A 104 2.00 -17.41 5.53
CA GLU A 104 2.73 -16.22 5.12
C GLU A 104 2.13 -15.59 3.86
N VAL A 105 2.21 -14.27 3.80
CA VAL A 105 1.77 -13.43 2.70
C VAL A 105 2.97 -13.18 1.78
N HIS A 106 2.84 -13.56 0.52
CA HIS A 106 3.83 -13.29 -0.52
C HIS A 106 3.21 -12.51 -1.67
N TYR A 107 4.04 -11.73 -2.35
CA TYR A 107 3.65 -10.92 -3.50
C TYR A 107 4.39 -11.42 -4.73
N VAL A 108 3.65 -11.93 -5.72
CA VAL A 108 4.23 -12.51 -6.93
C VAL A 108 3.87 -11.70 -8.17
N ASN A 109 4.81 -11.60 -9.10
CA ASN A 109 4.58 -10.97 -10.40
C ASN A 109 3.76 -11.88 -11.33
N LYS A 110 3.53 -11.43 -12.56
CA LYS A 110 2.80 -12.19 -13.60
C LYS A 110 3.45 -13.54 -13.96
N LYS A 111 4.74 -13.73 -13.66
CA LYS A 111 5.47 -14.99 -13.86
C LYS A 111 5.40 -15.92 -12.64
N GLY A 112 4.77 -15.50 -11.55
CA GLY A 112 4.68 -16.26 -10.31
C GLY A 112 5.92 -16.16 -9.41
N HIS A 113 6.86 -15.25 -9.72
CA HIS A 113 8.06 -15.05 -8.92
C HIS A 113 7.81 -13.99 -7.84
N GLU A 114 8.34 -14.20 -6.64
CA GLU A 114 8.26 -13.21 -5.55
C GLU A 114 8.98 -11.92 -5.96
N CYS A 115 8.26 -10.81 -6.00
CA CYS A 115 8.74 -9.55 -6.56
C CYS A 115 8.69 -8.37 -5.58
N LEU A 116 7.99 -8.50 -4.46
CA LEU A 116 7.77 -7.41 -3.52
C LEU A 116 7.82 -7.91 -2.07
N THR A 117 8.34 -7.06 -1.19
CA THR A 117 8.18 -7.16 0.26
C THR A 117 7.55 -5.87 0.77
N ILE A 118 6.56 -5.98 1.65
CA ILE A 118 6.02 -4.83 2.39
C ILE A 118 6.56 -4.87 3.82
N ALA A 119 7.01 -3.73 4.32
CA ALA A 119 7.54 -3.59 5.68
C ALA A 119 6.91 -2.38 6.37
N LYS A 120 6.92 -2.38 7.71
CA LYS A 120 6.58 -1.16 8.46
C LYS A 120 7.73 -0.16 8.34
N ALA A 121 7.43 1.10 8.06
CA ALA A 121 8.44 2.15 8.11
C ALA A 121 8.84 2.41 9.57
N LEU A 122 10.14 2.57 9.83
CA LEU A 122 10.60 3.04 11.13
C LEU A 122 10.33 4.54 11.28
N PRO A 123 10.02 5.02 12.50
CA PRO A 123 9.95 6.45 12.75
C PRO A 123 11.30 7.10 12.44
N GLU A 124 11.26 8.28 11.83
CA GLU A 124 12.45 9.13 11.71
C GLU A 124 12.80 9.64 13.11
N THR A 125 13.95 9.21 13.62
CA THR A 125 14.52 9.63 14.91
C THR A 125 15.06 11.04 14.86
#